data_AF-A0A2V7G104-F1
#
_entry.id   AF-A0A2V7G104-F1
#
_cell.length_a   1.000
_cell.length_b   1.000
_cell.length_c   1.000
_cell.angle_alpha   90.00
_cell.angle_beta   90.00
_cell.angle_gamma   90.00
#
_symmetry.space_group_name_H-M   'P 1'
#
loop_
_entity.id
_entity.type
_entity.pdbx_description
1 polymer ?
#
loop_
_entity_poly.entity_id
_entity_poly.type
_entity_poly.pdbx_seq_one_letter_code
_entity_poly.pdbx_strand_id
1 'polypeptide(L)'
;MTALTEVGDLPVADGVGGGFVPHVVAWNLTRRCNLECAHCYIAAGPQETATGELATDECLRIAGEILALNPSPILILSGGEPLLRDDLTTIAAFA
;
A
#
# COMPACT_ATOMS: atom_id res chain seq x y z
N MET A 1 15.54 -5.25 32.90
CA MET A 1 14.16 -5.70 33.17
C MET A 1 13.24 -4.49 32.99
N THR A 2 13.25 -3.92 31.78
CA THR A 2 12.52 -2.70 31.47
C THR A 2 11.29 -3.10 30.69
N ALA A 3 10.14 -2.71 31.24
CA ALA A 3 8.82 -3.12 30.83
C ALA A 3 8.57 -2.89 29.34
N LEU A 4 8.09 -3.93 28.67
CA LEU A 4 7.32 -3.84 27.45
C LEU A 4 6.03 -3.09 27.81
N THR A 5 6.00 -1.78 27.58
CA THR A 5 4.74 -1.02 27.56
C THR A 5 3.95 -1.50 26.36
N GLU A 6 3.01 -2.38 26.66
CA GLU A 6 1.70 -2.58 26.05
C GLU A 6 1.54 -1.92 24.67
N VAL A 7 1.56 -2.77 23.64
CA VAL A 7 0.86 -2.50 22.39
C VAL A 7 -0.60 -2.31 22.79
N GLY A 8 -0.98 -1.06 23.06
CA GLY A 8 -2.32 -0.69 23.46
C GLY A 8 -3.30 -1.26 22.43
N ASP A 9 -4.33 -1.92 22.93
CA ASP A 9 -5.47 -2.39 22.16
C ASP A 9 -5.95 -1.25 21.25
N LEU A 10 -5.57 -1.31 19.97
CA LEU A 10 -6.21 -0.49 18.95
C LEU A 10 -7.69 -0.88 18.99
N PRO A 11 -8.62 0.08 19.05
CA PRO A 11 -10.03 -0.23 19.09
C PRO A 11 -10.37 -1.03 17.83
N VAL A 12 -10.54 -2.34 17.98
CA VAL A 12 -11.16 -3.17 16.96
C VAL A 12 -12.58 -2.65 16.87
N ALA A 13 -12.90 -1.97 15.76
CA ALA A 13 -14.21 -1.43 15.53
C ALA A 13 -15.24 -2.56 15.75
N ASP A 14 -16.02 -2.43 16.82
CA ASP A 14 -17.16 -3.30 17.08
C ASP A 14 -17.98 -3.37 15.81
N GLY A 15 -18.17 -4.58 15.28
CA GLY A 15 -18.80 -4.82 13.99
C GLY A 15 -20.12 -4.06 13.87
N VAL A 16 -20.11 -2.97 13.10
CA VAL A 16 -21.31 -2.21 12.75
C VAL A 16 -21.91 -2.86 11.51
N GLY A 17 -23.20 -3.17 11.57
CA GLY A 17 -23.92 -3.86 10.52
C GLY A 17 -23.75 -3.25 9.12
N GLY A 18 -23.61 -4.13 8.12
CA GLY A 18 -24.09 -3.91 6.76
C GLY A 18 -23.12 -3.39 5.70
N GLY A 19 -21.82 -3.25 5.96
CA GLY A 19 -20.84 -2.80 4.96
C GLY A 19 -19.56 -3.64 4.93
N PHE A 20 -19.04 -3.94 3.74
CA PHE A 20 -17.71 -4.56 3.58
C PHE A 20 -16.63 -3.49 3.77
N VAL A 21 -15.77 -3.67 4.78
CA VAL A 21 -14.64 -2.77 5.08
C VAL A 21 -13.33 -3.47 4.71
N PRO A 22 -12.44 -2.86 3.90
CA PRO A 22 -11.18 -3.49 3.53
C PRO A 22 -10.17 -3.44 4.68
N HIS A 23 -9.80 -4.59 5.21
CA HIS A 23 -8.76 -4.69 6.25
C HIS A 23 -7.35 -4.88 5.68
N VAL A 24 -7.23 -5.39 4.45
CA VAL A 24 -5.96 -5.59 3.76
C VAL A 24 -6.11 -5.07 2.33
N VAL A 25 -5.21 -4.17 1.93
CA VAL A 25 -5.15 -3.67 0.56
C VAL A 25 -3.74 -3.86 0.04
N ALA A 26 -3.59 -4.74 -0.95
CA ALA A 26 -2.35 -4.86 -1.71
C ALA A 26 -2.43 -3.97 -2.94
N TRP A 27 -1.58 -2.96 -3.00
CA TRP A 27 -1.62 -1.94 -4.04
C TRP A 27 -0.33 -1.91 -4.85
N ASN A 28 -0.44 -2.21 -6.15
CA ASN A 28 0.66 -2.09 -7.10
C ASN A 28 0.90 -0.64 -7.52
N LEU A 29 2.02 -0.06 -7.08
CA LEU A 29 2.39 1.33 -7.36
C LEU A 29 3.21 1.53 -8.65
N THR A 30 3.85 0.46 -9.12
CA THR A 30 4.79 0.50 -10.25
C THR A 30 4.83 -0.85 -10.95
N ARG A 31 5.08 -0.85 -12.26
CA ARG A 31 5.43 -2.07 -13.04
C ARG A 31 6.93 -2.22 -13.26
N ARG A 32 7.72 -1.21 -12.89
CA ARG A 32 9.18 -1.29 -12.95
C ARG A 32 9.66 -2.30 -11.92
N CYS A 33 10.57 -3.18 -12.34
CA CYS A 33 11.18 -4.18 -11.48
C CYS A 33 12.63 -4.39 -11.89
N ASN A 34 13.49 -4.74 -10.93
CA ASN A 34 14.87 -5.15 -11.18
C ASN A 34 14.96 -6.60 -11.72
N LEU A 35 13.86 -7.35 -11.69
CA LEU A 35 13.76 -8.75 -12.11
C LEU A 35 12.63 -8.96 -13.14
N GLU A 36 12.68 -10.07 -13.86
CA GLU A 36 11.67 -10.50 -14.84
C GLU A 36 11.28 -11.97 -14.56
N CYS A 37 10.49 -12.17 -13.50
CA CYS A 37 10.16 -13.49 -13.00
C CYS A 37 9.08 -14.17 -13.85
N ALA A 38 9.25 -15.44 -14.21
CA ALA A 38 8.29 -16.22 -15.01
C ALA A 38 6.88 -16.34 -14.39
N HIS A 39 6.74 -16.10 -13.08
CA HIS A 39 5.48 -16.17 -12.33
C HIS A 39 4.98 -14.79 -11.89
N CYS A 40 5.45 -13.70 -12.50
CA CYS A 40 5.03 -12.35 -12.14
C CYS A 40 3.59 -12.08 -12.60
N TYR A 41 2.66 -11.91 -11.66
CA TYR A 41 1.23 -11.75 -11.95
C TYR A 41 0.87 -10.42 -12.64
N ILE A 42 1.74 -9.41 -12.57
CA ILE A 42 1.57 -8.12 -13.26
C ILE A 42 2.50 -7.94 -14.46
N ALA A 43 3.28 -8.97 -14.81
CA ALA A 43 4.30 -8.91 -15.86
C ALA A 43 5.22 -7.68 -15.73
N ALA A 44 5.70 -7.42 -14.51
CA ALA A 44 6.68 -6.37 -14.22
C ALA A 44 8.06 -6.77 -14.73
N GLY A 45 8.89 -5.78 -15.03
CA GLY A 45 10.22 -6.04 -15.57
C GLY A 45 11.14 -4.82 -15.64
N PRO A 46 12.42 -5.04 -16.01
CA PRO A 46 13.42 -3.97 -16.11
C PRO A 46 13.24 -3.07 -17.33
N GLN A 47 12.44 -3.49 -18.32
CA GLN A 47 12.11 -2.70 -19.50
C GLN A 47 10.81 -1.89 -19.34
N GLU A 48 10.07 -2.12 -18.26
CA GLU A 48 8.87 -1.35 -17.96
C GLU A 48 9.23 0.10 -17.63
N THR A 49 8.31 1.01 -17.92
CA THR A 49 8.48 2.45 -17.67
C THR A 49 7.36 2.95 -16.76
N ALA A 50 7.50 4.15 -16.22
CA ALA A 50 6.41 4.78 -15.44
C ALA A 50 5.22 5.23 -16.31
N THR A 51 5.15 4.82 -17.58
CA THR A 51 4.07 5.21 -18.49
C THR A 51 2.75 4.67 -17.97
N GLY A 52 1.83 5.58 -17.64
CA GLY A 52 0.52 5.23 -17.10
C GLY A 52 0.52 4.88 -15.60
N GLU A 53 1.65 5.01 -14.90
CA GLU A 53 1.65 5.03 -13.43
C GLU A 53 1.00 6.32 -12.93
N LEU A 54 0.27 6.23 -11.82
CA LEU A 54 -0.34 7.39 -11.17
C LEU A 54 0.72 8.38 -10.68
N ALA A 55 0.41 9.67 -10.82
CA ALA A 55 1.21 10.72 -10.22
C ALA A 55 1.14 10.68 -8.69
N THR A 56 2.10 11.29 -8.00
CA THR A 56 2.20 11.25 -6.53
C THR A 56 0.93 11.78 -5.86
N ASP A 57 0.37 12.88 -6.36
CA ASP A 57 -0.86 13.50 -5.82
C ASP A 57 -2.08 12.59 -5.98
N GLU A 58 -2.19 11.87 -7.10
CA GLU A 58 -3.23 10.87 -7.30
C GLU A 58 -3.08 9.70 -6.33
N CYS A 59 -1.85 9.24 -6.08
CA CYS A 59 -1.56 8.21 -5.08
C CYS A 59 -1.98 8.66 -3.67
N LEU A 60 -1.60 9.88 -3.26
CA LEU A 60 -1.98 10.41 -1.95
C LEU A 60 -3.50 10.57 -1.80
N ARG A 61 -4.19 11.00 -2.86
CA ARG A 61 -5.65 11.06 -2.88
C ARG A 61 -6.28 9.68 -2.64
N ILE A 62 -5.84 8.65 -3.36
CA ILE A 62 -6.37 7.29 -3.22
C ILE A 62 -6.05 6.71 -1.83
N ALA A 63 -4.84 6.94 -1.32
CA ALA A 63 -4.49 6.53 0.05
C ALA A 63 -5.46 7.17 1.07
N GLY A 64 -5.77 8.45 0.91
CA GLY A 64 -6.74 9.15 1.75
C GLY A 64 -8.15 8.58 1.65
N GLU A 65 -8.58 8.21 0.44
CA GLU A 65 -9.88 7.56 0.22
C GLU A 65 -9.94 6.17 0.88
N ILE A 66 -8.86 5.39 0.85
CA ILE A 66 -8.78 4.10 1.55
C ILE A 66 -8.84 4.30 3.06
N LEU A 67 -8.06 5.24 3.60
CA LEU A 67 -8.03 5.56 5.03
C LEU A 67 -9.36 6.14 5.54
N ALA A 68 -10.12 6.83 4.68
CA ALA A 68 -11.47 7.29 5.00
C ALA A 68 -12.48 6.13 5.15
N LEU A 69 -12.27 5.02 4.43
CA LEU A 69 -13.09 3.80 4.57
C LEU A 69 -12.68 2.96 5.78
N ASN A 70 -11.37 2.84 6.00
CA ASN A 70 -10.80 2.15 7.14
C ASN A 70 -9.55 2.92 7.62
N PRO A 71 -9.59 3.60 8.77
CA PRO A 71 -8.43 4.34 9.29
C PRO A 71 -7.25 3.49 9.75
N SER A 72 -7.42 2.16 9.84
CA SER A 72 -6.36 1.24 10.28
C SER A 72 -6.29 -0.02 9.42
N PRO A 73 -6.09 0.06 8.09
CA PRO A 73 -5.90 -1.10 7.24
C PRO A 73 -4.43 -1.56 7.26
N ILE A 74 -4.20 -2.81 6.88
CA ILE A 74 -2.88 -3.24 6.43
C ILE A 74 -2.74 -2.82 4.97
N LEU A 75 -1.97 -1.76 4.73
CA LEU A 75 -1.61 -1.32 3.38
C LEU A 75 -0.29 -1.97 2.96
N ILE A 76 -0.35 -2.79 1.92
CA ILE A 76 0.82 -3.44 1.32
C ILE A 76 1.15 -2.68 0.04
N LEU A 77 2.12 -1.77 0.12
CA LEU A 77 2.65 -1.08 -1.04
C LEU A 77 3.51 -2.06 -1.84
N SER A 78 3.01 -2.44 -3.01
CA SER A 78 3.52 -3.51 -3.85
C SER A 78 3.69 -3.03 -5.31
N GLY A 79 3.79 -3.96 -6.25
CA GLY A 79 4.01 -3.69 -7.67
C GLY A 79 5.05 -4.65 -8.24
N GLY A 80 5.93 -4.11 -9.08
CA GLY A 80 7.20 -4.73 -9.41
C GLY A 80 8.12 -4.67 -8.20
N GLU A 81 9.10 -3.77 -8.24
CA GLU A 81 9.93 -3.42 -7.09
C GLU A 81 9.55 -2.01 -6.60
N PRO A 82 8.76 -1.88 -5.52
CA PRO A 82 8.33 -0.58 -5.00
C PRO A 82 9.49 0.38 -4.74
N LEU A 83 10.66 -0.13 -4.33
CA LEU A 83 11.85 0.68 -4.05
C LEU A 83 12.43 1.39 -5.28
N LEU A 84 11.99 1.04 -6.50
CA LEU A 84 12.36 1.79 -7.72
C LEU A 84 11.52 3.06 -7.93
N ARG A 85 10.50 3.31 -7.09
CA ARG A 85 9.66 4.50 -7.17
C ARG A 85 10.22 5.60 -6.26
N ASP A 86 10.65 6.72 -6.84
CA ASP A 86 11.38 7.78 -6.12
C ASP A 86 10.55 8.44 -5.00
N ASP A 87 9.23 8.47 -5.14
CA ASP A 87 8.28 9.06 -4.19
C ASP A 87 7.68 8.02 -3.22
N LEU A 88 8.16 6.76 -3.21
CA LEU A 88 7.62 5.69 -2.36
C LEU A 88 7.55 6.11 -0.89
N THR A 89 8.61 6.73 -0.36
CA THR A 89 8.67 7.14 1.05
C THR A 89 7.65 8.23 1.38
N THR A 90 7.30 9.08 0.41
CA THR A 90 6.23 10.08 0.57
C THR A 90 4.87 9.41 0.67
N ILE A 91 4.61 8.44 -0.22
CA ILE A 91 3.36 7.66 -0.20
C ILE A 91 3.26 6.84 1.11
N ALA A 92 4.33 6.16 1.50
CA ALA A 92 4.37 5.32 2.71
C ALA A 92 4.26 6.11 4.01
N ALA A 93 4.72 7.36 4.05
CA ALA A 93 4.57 8.22 5.23
C ALA A 93 3.16 8.79 5.39
N PHE A 94 2.40 8.88 4.29
CA PHE A 94 1.01 9.31 4.31
C PHE A 94 0.05 8.15 4.61
N ALA A 95 0.36 6.97 4.07
CA ALA A 95 -0.43 5.74 4.14
C ALA A 95 -0.44 5.08 5.53
#